data_AF-A0A2S5P3J3-F1
#
_entry.id   AF-A0A2S5P3J3-F1
#
_cell.length_a   1.000
_cell.length_b   1.000
_cell.length_c   1.000
_cell.angle_alpha   90.00
_cell.angle_beta   90.00
_cell.angle_gamma   90.00
#
_symmetry.space_group_name_H-M   'P 1'
#
loop_
_entity.id
_entity.type
_entity.pdbx_description
1 polymer ?
#
loop_
_entity_poly.entity_id
_entity_poly.type
_entity_poly.pdbx_seq_one_letter_code
_entity_poly.pdbx_strand_id
1 'polypeptide(L)'
;MPKNITLAIDEHLLDKVRVLAAMKRTSVNEMVREYLKKLVEQEAQFDEVTEELLRLSRESTARMGEWRPSREDTYSGEACFDRRR
;
A
#
# COMPACT_ATOMS: atom_id res chain seq x y z
N MET A 1 23.65 9.26 -12.57
CA MET A 1 24.41 10.13 -11.61
C MET A 1 23.50 10.44 -10.43
N PRO A 2 24.01 10.40 -9.18
CA PRO A 2 23.23 10.83 -8.03
C PRO A 2 22.90 12.33 -8.15
N LYS A 3 21.65 12.71 -7.85
CA LYS A 3 21.22 14.11 -7.76
C LYS A 3 21.02 14.49 -6.30
N ASN A 4 21.48 15.67 -5.92
CA ASN A 4 21.33 16.20 -4.57
C ASN A 4 19.99 16.93 -4.45
N ILE A 5 19.36 16.81 -3.28
CA ILE A 5 18.11 17.47 -2.93
C ILE A 5 18.38 18.27 -1.65
N THR A 6 18.02 19.55 -1.64
CA THR A 6 18.09 20.39 -0.43
C THR A 6 16.70 20.46 0.18
N LEU A 7 16.60 20.08 1.47
CA LEU A 7 15.35 20.06 2.21
C LEU A 7 15.46 20.97 3.43
N ALA A 8 14.46 21.83 3.64
CA ALA A 8 14.32 22.57 4.89
C ALA A 8 13.52 21.71 5.87
N ILE A 9 14.09 21.45 7.05
CA ILE A 9 13.42 20.74 8.15
C ILE A 9 13.69 21.47 9.46
N ASP A 10 12.81 21.24 10.43
CA ASP A 10 13.00 21.72 11.79
C ASP A 10 14.28 21.16 12.42
N GLU A 11 15.02 22.01 13.14
CA GLU A 11 16.31 21.67 13.73
C GLU A 11 16.17 20.60 14.83
N HIS A 12 15.15 20.71 15.69
CA HIS A 12 14.90 19.73 16.74
C HIS A 12 14.50 18.37 16.16
N LEU A 13 13.79 18.37 15.03
CA LEU A 13 13.48 17.14 14.30
C LEU A 13 14.75 16.52 13.71
N LEU A 14 15.63 17.31 13.08
CA LEU A 14 16.90 16.83 12.52
C LEU A 14 17.75 16.14 13.60
N ASP A 15 17.86 16.73 14.79
CA ASP A 15 18.63 16.14 15.89
C ASP A 15 18.08 14.78 16.33
N LYS A 16 16.77 14.67 16.50
CA LYS A 16 16.10 13.41 16.84
C LYS A 16 16.34 12.34 15.77
N VAL A 17 16.25 12.72 14.49
CA VAL A 17 16.46 11.81 13.37
C VAL A 17 17.92 11.36 13.29
N ARG A 18 18.89 12.24 13.61
CA ARG A 18 20.32 11.87 13.68
C ARG A 18 20.60 10.84 14.77
N VAL A 19 20.02 11.01 15.96
CA VAL A 19 20.13 10.02 17.04
C VAL A 19 19.52 8.69 16.61
N LEU A 20 18.34 8.73 15.99
CA LEU A 20 17.67 7.53 15.48
C LEU A 20 18.49 6.81 14.40
N ALA A 21 19.09 7.57 13.47
CA ALA A 21 19.94 7.04 12.42
C ALA A 21 21.18 6.35 13.00
N ALA A 22 21.82 6.97 14.00
CA ALA A 22 22.95 6.39 14.72
C ALA A 22 22.57 5.08 15.42
N MET A 23 21.43 5.05 16.12
CA MET A 23 20.92 3.83 16.77
C MET A 23 20.66 2.69 15.76
N LYS A 24 20.18 3.04 14.56
CA LYS A 24 19.91 2.09 13.46
C LYS A 24 21.13 1.78 12.60
N ARG A 25 22.33 2.30 12.94
CA ARG A 25 23.57 2.17 12.16
C ARG A 25 23.41 2.58 10.68
N THR A 26 22.61 3.62 10.44
CA THR A 26 22.34 4.15 9.10
C THR A 26 22.55 5.67 9.07
N SER A 27 22.36 6.30 7.92
CA SER A 27 22.43 7.76 7.77
C SER A 27 21.05 8.36 7.51
N VAL A 28 20.88 9.64 7.82
CA VAL A 28 19.64 10.38 7.52
C VAL A 28 19.35 10.35 6.01
N ASN A 29 20.37 10.52 5.18
CA ASN A 29 20.23 10.47 3.72
C ASN A 29 19.74 9.10 3.24
N GLU A 30 20.24 8.03 3.86
CA GLU A 30 19.79 6.68 3.52
C GLU A 30 18.34 6.44 3.93
N MET A 31 17.96 6.89 5.12
CA MET A 31 16.56 6.83 5.58
C MET A 31 15.61 7.58 4.64
N VAL A 32 16.02 8.77 4.18
CA VAL A 32 15.22 9.56 3.22
C VAL A 32 15.13 8.85 1.87
N ARG A 33 16.23 8.30 1.37
CA ARG A 33 16.22 7.53 0.11
C ARG A 33 15.28 6.34 0.17
N GLU A 34 15.39 5.54 1.22
CA GLU A 34 14.54 4.36 1.42
C GLU A 34 13.07 4.74 1.60
N TYR A 35 12.79 5.84 2.29
CA TYR A 35 11.42 6.34 2.46
C TYR A 35 10.81 6.76 1.12
N LEU A 36 11.53 7.56 0.33
CA LEU A 36 11.06 8.00 -0.99
C LEU A 36 10.90 6.81 -1.95
N LYS A 37 11.81 5.84 -1.91
CA LYS A 37 11.71 4.62 -2.70
C LYS A 37 10.42 3.84 -2.36
N LYS A 38 10.16 3.61 -1.08
CA LYS A 38 8.94 2.92 -0.63
C LYS A 38 7.67 3.67 -1.01
N LEU A 39 7.69 5.01 -0.94
CA LEU A 39 6.55 5.83 -1.33
C LEU A 39 6.24 5.67 -2.83
N VAL A 40 7.26 5.68 -3.68
CA VAL A 40 7.11 5.48 -5.13
C VAL A 40 6.66 4.05 -5.44
N GLU A 41 7.23 3.05 -4.77
CA GLU A 41 6.82 1.65 -4.94
C GLU A 41 5.36 1.42 -4.54
N GLN A 42 4.90 2.06 -3.46
CA GLN A 42 3.50 1.98 -3.04
C GLN A 42 2.55 2.60 -4.06
N GLU A 43 2.89 3.78 -4.61
CA GLU A 43 2.08 4.42 -5.64
C GLU A 43 2.07 3.60 -6.94
N ALA A 44 3.24 3.14 -7.38
CA ALA A 44 3.37 2.33 -8.59
C ALA A 44 2.65 0.98 -8.48
N GLN A 45 2.70 0.33 -7.31
CA GLN A 45 1.93 -0.89 -7.06
C GLN A 45 0.43 -0.62 -7.10
N PHE A 46 -0.02 0.51 -6.55
CA PHE A 46 -1.43 0.88 -6.58
C PHE A 46 -1.91 1.12 -8.02
N ASP A 47 -1.11 1.81 -8.82
CA ASP A 47 -1.38 2.07 -10.23
C ASP A 47 -1.37 0.77 -11.05
N GLU A 48 -0.36 -0.08 -10.90
CA GLU A 48 -0.24 -1.36 -11.61
C GLU A 48 -1.39 -2.31 -11.27
N VAL A 49 -1.74 -2.45 -9.98
CA VAL A 49 -2.87 -3.28 -9.54
C VAL A 49 -4.19 -2.72 -10.09
N THR A 50 -4.34 -1.39 -10.09
CA THR A 50 -5.54 -0.74 -10.64
C THR A 50 -5.65 -0.95 -12.14
N GLU A 51 -4.55 -0.77 -12.88
CA GLU A 51 -4.49 -1.01 -14.32
C GLU A 51 -4.77 -2.47 -14.67
N GLU A 52 -4.21 -3.41 -13.93
CA GLU A 52 -4.43 -4.84 -14.12
C GLU A 52 -5.89 -5.23 -13.82
N LEU A 53 -6.49 -4.69 -12.76
CA LEU A 53 -7.89 -4.93 -12.43
C LEU A 53 -8.83 -4.35 -13.50
N LEU A 54 -8.51 -3.16 -14.03
CA LEU A 54 -9.22 -2.56 -15.16
C LEU A 54 -9.03 -3.35 -16.46
N ARG A 55 -7.83 -3.91 -16.70
CA ARG A 55 -7.55 -4.78 -17.84
C ARG A 55 -8.37 -6.07 -17.75
N LEU A 56 -8.34 -6.75 -16.60
CA LEU A 56 -9.15 -7.93 -16.34
C LEU A 56 -10.65 -7.64 -16.49
N SER A 57 -11.12 -6.48 -16.03
CA SER A 57 -12.52 -6.07 -16.20
C SER A 57 -12.89 -5.89 -17.68
N ARG A 58 -12.03 -5.23 -18.48
CA ARG A 58 -12.27 -5.00 -19.92
C ARG A 58 -12.20 -6.28 -20.75
N GLU A 59 -11.24 -7.16 -20.43
CA GLU A 59 -11.04 -8.43 -21.14
C GLU A 59 -11.95 -9.54 -20.63
N SER A 60 -12.65 -9.31 -19.51
CA SER A 60 -13.54 -10.30 -18.92
C SER A 60 -14.64 -10.67 -19.91
N THR A 61 -14.63 -11.93 -20.33
CA THR A 61 -15.72 -12.57 -21.07
C THR A 61 -16.70 -13.26 -20.13
N ALA A 62 -16.54 -13.10 -18.81
CA ALA A 62 -17.35 -13.75 -17.80
C ALA A 62 -18.80 -13.27 -17.91
N ARG A 63 -19.71 -14.21 -18.17
CA ARG A 63 -21.16 -13.97 -18.13
C ARG A 63 -21.70 -14.72 -16.92
N MET A 64 -22.21 -13.99 -15.93
CA MET A 64 -22.80 -14.60 -14.72
C MET A 64 -24.06 -15.45 -15.01
N GLY A 65 -24.62 -15.38 -16.23
CA GLY A 65 -25.85 -16.10 -16.56
C GLY A 65 -27.00 -15.70 -15.64
N GLU A 66 -27.92 -16.63 -15.39
CA GLU A 66 -29.03 -16.43 -14.44
C GLU A 66 -28.65 -16.76 -12.99
N TRP A 67 -27.52 -17.44 -12.79
CA TRP A 67 -27.09 -17.84 -11.46
C TRP A 67 -26.62 -16.63 -10.67
N ARG A 68 -27.17 -16.45 -9.47
CA ARG A 68 -26.76 -15.41 -8.54
C ARG A 68 -26.22 -16.07 -7.28
N PRO A 69 -25.03 -15.70 -6.82
CA PRO A 69 -24.54 -16.22 -5.55
C PRO A 69 -25.48 -15.76 -4.43
N SER A 70 -26.06 -16.71 -3.70
CA SER A 70 -26.67 -16.43 -2.40
C SER A 70 -25.57 -16.41 -1.34
N ARG A 71 -25.80 -15.68 -0.25
CA ARG A 71 -24.85 -15.64 0.87
C ARG A 71 -24.70 -17.04 1.47
N GLU A 72 -25.83 -17.73 1.58
CA GLU A 72 -25.95 -19.08 2.15
C GLU A 72 -25.17 -20.11 1.34
N ASP A 73 -25.15 -19.99 0.01
CA ASP A 73 -24.42 -20.92 -0.87
C ASP A 73 -22.91 -20.62 -0.95
N THR A 74 -22.50 -19.38 -0.69
CA THR A 74 -21.11 -18.92 -0.89
C THR A 74 -20.30 -18.88 0.41
N TYR A 75 -20.95 -18.91 1.57
CA TYR A 75 -20.30 -18.77 2.88
C TYR A 75 -20.29 -20.09 3.65
N SER A 76 -19.11 -20.62 3.96
CA SER A 76 -18.93 -21.91 4.66
C SER A 76 -18.88 -21.80 6.19
N GLY A 77 -19.14 -20.62 6.77
CA GLY A 77 -19.06 -20.36 8.21
C GLY A 77 -20.41 -20.05 8.87
N GLU A 78 -20.45 -20.03 10.20
CA GLU A 78 -21.62 -19.55 10.95
C GLU A 78 -21.86 -18.06 10.67
N ALA A 79 -23.14 -17.65 10.56
CA ALA A 79 -23.50 -16.26 10.32
C ALA A 79 -22.98 -15.34 11.45
N CYS A 80 -21.87 -14.65 11.21
CA CYS A 80 -21.24 -13.77 12.20
C CYS A 80 -22.09 -12.57 12.65
N PHE A 81 -23.25 -12.29 12.02
CA PHE A 81 -24.01 -11.05 12.23
C PHE A 81 -25.46 -11.21 12.67
N ASP A 82 -25.90 -12.39 13.11
CA ASP A 82 -27.28 -12.60 13.62
C ASP A 82 -27.39 -12.67 15.15
N ARG A 83 -26.55 -11.92 15.89
CA ARG A 83 -26.76 -11.69 17.33
C ARG A 83 -27.42 -10.34 17.59
N ARG A 84 -28.69 -10.23 17.19
CA ARG A 84 -29.67 -9.33 17.84
C ARG A 84 -31.08 -9.86 17.61
N ARG A 85 -31.51 -10.73 18.52
CA ARG A 85 -32.89 -10.83 18.99
C ARG A 85 -32.87 -11.13 20.48
#